data_AF-A0A316FKX3-F1
#
_entry.id   AF-A0A316FKX3-F1
#
_cell.length_a   1.000
_cell.length_b   1.000
_cell.length_c   1.000
_cell.angle_alpha   90.00
_cell.angle_beta   90.00
_cell.angle_gamma   90.00
#
_symmetry.space_group_name_H-M   'P 1'
#
loop_
_entity.id
_entity.type
_entity.pdbx_description
1 polymer ?
#
loop_
_entity_poly.entity_id
_entity_poly.type
_entity_poly.pdbx_seq_one_letter_code
_entity_poly.pdbx_strand_id
1 'polypeptide(L)'
;MKRFIPRIVAVLAVVLVAVPAHAAAPAVVHGSTTVLTTSGRTALTYTGYMNGESFQQDGIVTFNGWQYAAFWDQSGYVNLSRRQVPSGPWSNLRLTDYVTTSTDSHNTISIGIAPSDGTIHLAFDTHSSQLRYRRSVAGLATSPAGAAWSTGSFGTVQTRLTGTGMDVVTYPQFFAHPDGTLQLAIRTGYSGTGDEVLYEYRPGVWTYVGEFIDGTTAGNNAYLFGIEYDNADPATPLLHVTWTVRETSNASTNHDLFYAYSRDKGRTWRNNAGSVVATTGSSPLRSDAAGLRVWGIGQNRGLINQESQVVDAAGVVHVLASHLPASAADNGDFTAAREKAVLVHYRRDKASKVWRQTYTPFLERSARGDIAVDSRDNLYVVSGDSSTRKLHIQTASKASGWTDWVIRYTSPAIYYSDPLIDHQRLKGQNVLSFFAPRYGGSQIDVQDWTVTGG
;
A
#
# COMPACT_ATOMS: atom_id res chain seq x y z
N MET A 1 45.84 44.24 66.63
CA MET A 1 45.57 43.20 65.60
C MET A 1 44.06 43.10 65.37
N LYS A 2 43.54 43.67 64.28
CA LYS A 2 42.15 43.49 63.84
C LYS A 2 42.16 42.48 62.68
N ARG A 3 41.53 41.32 62.86
CA ARG A 3 41.48 40.25 61.84
C ARG A 3 40.33 40.51 60.87
N PHE A 4 40.66 40.65 59.59
CA PHE A 4 39.72 40.66 58.47
C PHE A 4 39.23 39.23 58.19
N ILE A 5 37.92 39.04 58.02
CA ILE A 5 37.30 37.80 57.55
C ILE A 5 36.72 38.09 56.15
N PRO A 6 37.17 37.42 55.08
CA PRO A 6 36.59 37.62 53.76
C PRO A 6 35.28 36.82 53.65
N ARG A 7 34.24 37.46 53.13
CA ARG A 7 33.00 36.78 52.74
C ARG A 7 33.19 36.18 51.34
N ILE A 8 33.14 34.86 51.25
CA ILE A 8 33.09 34.13 49.98
C ILE A 8 31.62 34.12 49.54
N VAL A 9 31.33 34.77 48.42
CA VAL A 9 30.02 34.68 47.74
C VAL A 9 30.12 33.52 46.76
N ALA A 10 29.41 32.43 47.03
CA ALA A 10 29.28 31.32 46.10
C ALA A 10 28.26 31.69 45.01
N VAL A 11 28.75 31.89 43.78
CA VAL A 11 27.90 32.05 42.60
C VAL A 11 27.50 30.65 42.13
N LEU A 12 26.23 30.29 42.31
CA LEU A 12 25.66 29.05 41.79
C LEU A 12 25.44 29.21 40.28
N ALA A 13 26.29 28.59 39.46
CA ALA A 13 26.08 28.51 38.02
C ALA A 13 24.98 27.47 37.74
N VAL A 14 23.77 27.93 37.41
CA VAL A 14 22.69 27.06 36.92
C VAL A 14 23.02 26.69 35.47
N VAL A 15 23.53 25.48 35.26
CA VAL A 15 23.64 24.88 33.93
C VAL A 15 22.25 24.42 33.52
N LEU A 16 21.57 25.23 32.70
CA LEU A 16 20.36 24.81 31.99
C LEU A 16 20.77 23.72 30.98
N VAL A 17 20.57 22.46 31.34
CA VAL A 17 20.60 21.37 30.38
C VAL A 17 19.40 21.58 29.45
N ALA A 18 19.67 22.01 28.22
CA ALA A 18 18.64 22.09 27.19
C ALA A 18 18.08 20.69 26.98
N VAL A 19 16.85 20.45 27.43
CA VAL A 19 16.11 19.24 27.07
C VAL A 19 15.94 19.30 25.56
N PRO A 20 16.41 18.31 24.79
CA PRO A 20 16.18 18.30 23.35
C PRO A 20 14.67 18.40 23.13
N ALA A 21 14.25 19.35 22.28
CA ALA A 21 12.86 19.47 21.88
C ALA A 21 12.39 18.08 21.42
N HIS A 22 11.26 17.60 21.94
CA HIS A 22 10.69 16.33 21.50
C HIS A 22 10.52 16.40 19.98
N ALA A 23 10.97 15.36 19.27
CA ALA A 23 10.68 15.20 17.86
C ALA A 23 9.17 15.34 17.65
N ALA A 24 8.79 16.21 16.73
CA ALA A 24 7.39 16.48 16.42
C ALA A 24 7.04 15.80 15.10
N ALA A 25 5.95 15.02 15.11
CA ALA A 25 5.44 14.41 13.88
C ALA A 25 5.28 15.47 12.79
N PRO A 26 5.50 15.14 11.51
CA PRO A 26 5.46 16.14 10.45
C PRO A 26 4.06 16.75 10.32
N ALA A 27 4.00 17.99 9.87
CA ALA A 27 2.76 18.67 9.55
C ALA A 27 2.38 18.46 8.07
N VAL A 28 1.09 18.57 7.79
CA VAL A 28 0.56 18.57 6.41
C VAL A 28 -0.15 19.90 6.17
N VAL A 29 0.05 20.45 4.99
CA VAL A 29 -0.60 21.68 4.53
C VAL A 29 -1.39 21.35 3.28
N HIS A 30 -2.71 21.57 3.32
CA HIS A 30 -3.58 21.34 2.17
C HIS A 30 -3.12 22.21 1.01
N GLY A 31 -2.83 21.59 -0.13
CA GLY A 31 -2.43 22.28 -1.35
C GLY A 31 -3.63 22.45 -2.28
N SER A 32 -4.26 21.34 -2.66
CA SER A 32 -5.44 21.39 -3.54
C SER A 32 -6.31 20.14 -3.42
N THR A 33 -7.57 20.26 -3.84
CA THR A 33 -8.44 19.14 -4.14
C THR A 33 -8.89 19.28 -5.59
N THR A 34 -8.59 18.28 -6.42
CA THR A 34 -9.03 18.23 -7.81
C THR A 34 -10.08 17.16 -7.98
N VAL A 35 -11.08 17.44 -8.83
CA VAL A 35 -12.09 16.45 -9.20
C VAL A 35 -11.50 15.59 -10.31
N LEU A 36 -11.19 14.33 -10.01
CA LEU A 36 -10.72 13.36 -11.01
C LEU A 36 -11.85 13.03 -11.99
N THR A 37 -13.04 12.77 -11.45
CA THR A 37 -14.24 12.48 -12.22
C THR A 37 -15.49 12.76 -11.38
N THR A 38 -16.59 13.06 -12.05
CA THR A 38 -17.94 13.09 -11.47
C THR A 38 -18.77 11.86 -11.87
N SER A 39 -18.18 10.88 -12.55
CA SER A 39 -18.87 9.68 -13.05
C SER A 39 -18.19 8.39 -12.59
N GLY A 40 -17.49 8.40 -11.46
CA GLY A 40 -16.97 7.20 -10.82
C GLY A 40 -18.07 6.26 -10.32
N ARG A 41 -17.84 4.95 -10.42
CA ARG A 41 -18.73 3.91 -9.86
C ARG A 41 -18.57 3.83 -8.34
N THR A 42 -19.68 3.84 -7.63
CA THR A 42 -19.74 3.83 -6.15
C THR A 42 -20.80 2.85 -5.63
N ALA A 43 -21.00 1.74 -6.36
CA ALA A 43 -21.84 0.66 -5.89
C ALA A 43 -21.19 -0.01 -4.67
N LEU A 44 -21.93 -0.10 -3.56
CA LEU A 44 -21.48 -0.74 -2.32
C LEU A 44 -21.64 -2.25 -2.41
N THR A 45 -20.53 -2.98 -2.31
CA THR A 45 -20.53 -4.43 -2.14
C THR A 45 -19.38 -4.87 -1.24
N TYR A 46 -19.57 -5.92 -0.43
CA TYR A 46 -18.59 -6.42 0.53
C TYR A 46 -18.01 -5.34 1.45
N THR A 47 -16.79 -4.87 1.16
CA THR A 47 -16.03 -3.93 1.99
C THR A 47 -16.14 -2.47 1.56
N GLY A 48 -16.65 -2.17 0.36
CA GLY A 48 -16.72 -0.78 -0.10
C GLY A 48 -17.07 -0.61 -1.58
N TYR A 49 -16.37 0.30 -2.24
CA TYR A 49 -16.58 0.65 -3.65
C TYR A 49 -15.56 -0.06 -4.54
N MET A 50 -15.88 -0.33 -5.81
CA MET A 50 -14.88 -0.85 -6.78
C MET A 50 -13.69 0.11 -7.02
N ASN A 51 -13.83 1.37 -6.62
CA ASN A 51 -12.82 2.41 -6.73
C ASN A 51 -12.39 2.78 -5.31
N GLY A 52 -11.10 2.70 -5.00
CA GLY A 52 -10.58 3.05 -3.68
C GLY A 52 -10.70 1.89 -2.68
N GLU A 53 -10.21 0.71 -3.04
CA GLU A 53 -9.96 -0.35 -2.06
C GLU A 53 -8.46 -0.47 -1.86
N SER A 54 -8.00 -0.71 -0.65
CA SER A 54 -6.58 -0.90 -0.29
C SER A 54 -5.84 -1.93 -1.15
N PHE A 55 -6.56 -2.90 -1.72
CA PHE A 55 -6.04 -3.90 -2.67
C PHE A 55 -6.13 -3.47 -4.15
N GLN A 56 -6.44 -2.20 -4.44
CA GLN A 56 -6.23 -1.53 -5.71
C GLN A 56 -4.80 -0.96 -5.74
N GLN A 57 -3.82 -1.82 -5.98
CA GLN A 57 -2.39 -1.50 -5.85
C GLN A 57 -1.68 -1.48 -7.22
N ASP A 58 -1.52 -0.32 -7.87
CA ASP A 58 -1.96 1.02 -7.44
C ASP A 58 -3.26 1.46 -8.12
N GLY A 59 -4.00 2.39 -7.50
CA GLY A 59 -5.09 3.13 -8.15
C GLY A 59 -4.66 4.49 -8.70
N ILE A 60 -3.55 5.03 -8.18
CA ILE A 60 -2.96 6.31 -8.55
C ILE A 60 -1.43 6.24 -8.47
N VAL A 61 -0.74 6.77 -9.47
CA VAL A 61 0.74 6.74 -9.53
C VAL A 61 1.28 7.96 -10.25
N THR A 62 2.34 8.55 -9.72
CA THR A 62 3.12 9.59 -10.41
C THR A 62 4.38 9.00 -11.04
N PHE A 63 4.58 9.32 -12.32
CA PHE A 63 5.77 8.95 -13.08
C PHE A 63 6.17 10.09 -14.01
N ASN A 64 7.45 10.47 -14.00
CA ASN A 64 8.04 11.44 -14.93
C ASN A 64 7.28 12.78 -15.04
N GLY A 65 6.85 13.35 -13.91
CA GLY A 65 6.13 14.63 -13.86
C GLY A 65 4.65 14.57 -14.25
N TRP A 66 4.10 13.38 -14.41
CA TRP A 66 2.68 13.14 -14.69
C TRP A 66 2.09 12.19 -13.67
N GLN A 67 0.85 12.45 -13.27
CA GLN A 67 0.09 11.58 -12.39
C GLN A 67 -1.00 10.88 -13.19
N TYR A 68 -1.19 9.59 -12.92
CA TYR A 68 -2.13 8.70 -13.58
C TYR A 68 -3.05 8.09 -12.55
N ALA A 69 -4.34 7.95 -12.88
CA ALA A 69 -5.31 7.28 -12.02
C ALA A 69 -6.26 6.42 -12.86
N ALA A 70 -6.53 5.21 -12.38
CA ALA A 70 -7.43 4.26 -13.04
C ALA A 70 -8.69 4.03 -12.19
N PHE A 71 -9.85 4.05 -12.82
CA PHE A 71 -11.14 3.91 -12.12
C PHE A 71 -12.24 3.37 -13.03
N TRP A 72 -13.24 2.75 -12.42
CA TRP A 72 -14.50 2.39 -13.07
C TRP A 72 -15.41 3.60 -13.12
N ASP A 73 -16.02 3.85 -14.27
CA ASP A 73 -17.15 4.77 -14.33
C ASP A 73 -18.50 4.09 -14.05
N GLN A 74 -19.54 4.91 -13.90
CA GLN A 74 -20.91 4.46 -13.64
C GLN A 74 -21.44 3.50 -14.73
N SER A 75 -20.95 3.62 -15.97
CA SER A 75 -21.34 2.73 -17.07
C SER A 75 -20.55 1.41 -17.06
N GLY A 76 -19.58 1.24 -16.17
CA GLY A 76 -18.78 0.03 -16.03
C GLY A 76 -17.59 -0.04 -17.00
N TYR A 77 -17.18 1.09 -17.61
CA TYR A 77 -15.97 1.12 -18.43
C TYR A 77 -14.72 1.44 -17.59
N VAL A 78 -13.59 0.90 -18.02
CA VAL A 78 -12.27 1.25 -17.49
C VAL A 78 -11.92 2.67 -17.96
N ASN A 79 -11.57 3.54 -17.02
CA ASN A 79 -11.05 4.86 -17.29
C ASN A 79 -9.61 4.97 -16.80
N LEU A 80 -8.78 5.63 -17.60
CA LEU A 80 -7.43 6.01 -17.24
C LEU A 80 -7.30 7.51 -17.45
N SER A 81 -7.12 8.25 -16.37
CA SER A 81 -6.94 9.70 -16.40
C SER A 81 -5.48 10.04 -16.14
N ARG A 82 -4.99 11.10 -16.77
CA ARG A 82 -3.66 11.67 -16.47
C ARG A 82 -3.71 13.18 -16.29
N ARG A 83 -2.79 13.73 -15.50
CA ARG A 83 -2.53 15.17 -15.41
C ARG A 83 -1.04 15.44 -15.28
N GLN A 84 -0.58 16.59 -15.74
CA GLN A 84 0.76 17.07 -15.42
C GLN A 84 0.76 17.62 -13.99
N VAL A 85 1.70 17.18 -13.14
CA VAL A 85 1.82 17.71 -11.77
C VAL A 85 2.69 18.99 -11.76
N PRO A 86 2.46 19.95 -10.86
CA PRO A 86 1.52 19.90 -9.73
C PRO A 86 0.09 20.37 -10.01
N SER A 87 -0.19 21.01 -11.15
CA SER A 87 -1.45 21.78 -11.34
C SER A 87 -2.14 21.63 -12.69
N GLY A 88 -1.72 20.69 -13.54
CA GLY A 88 -2.36 20.42 -14.83
C GLY A 88 -3.78 19.85 -14.67
N PRO A 89 -4.68 20.09 -15.65
CA PRO A 89 -6.02 19.51 -15.65
C PRO A 89 -5.96 18.00 -15.91
N TRP A 90 -6.98 17.29 -15.43
CA TRP A 90 -7.19 15.88 -15.75
C TRP A 90 -7.62 15.70 -17.21
N SER A 91 -6.96 14.79 -17.91
CA SER A 91 -7.31 14.32 -19.25
C SER A 91 -7.70 12.85 -19.16
N ASN A 92 -9.00 12.57 -19.31
CA ASN A 92 -9.54 11.23 -19.16
C ASN A 92 -9.54 10.46 -20.48
N LEU A 93 -9.20 9.18 -20.38
CA LEU A 93 -9.34 8.20 -21.44
C LEU A 93 -10.28 7.07 -21.00
N ARG A 94 -11.46 6.98 -21.62
CA ARG A 94 -12.40 5.86 -21.43
C ARG A 94 -12.11 4.76 -22.45
N LEU A 95 -11.85 3.55 -21.98
CA LEU A 95 -11.68 2.37 -22.83
C LEU A 95 -13.04 1.67 -23.01
N THR A 96 -13.55 1.63 -24.24
CA THR A 96 -14.95 1.26 -24.53
C THR A 96 -15.18 -0.16 -25.03
N ASP A 97 -14.13 -0.97 -25.11
CA ASP A 97 -14.19 -2.34 -25.61
C ASP A 97 -14.28 -3.40 -24.51
N TYR A 98 -14.45 -2.97 -23.25
CA TYR A 98 -14.79 -3.80 -22.11
C TYR A 98 -15.77 -3.08 -21.18
N VAL A 99 -16.82 -3.78 -20.75
CA VAL A 99 -17.78 -3.32 -19.74
C VAL A 99 -17.86 -4.36 -18.64
N THR A 100 -17.58 -3.98 -17.40
CA THR A 100 -17.86 -4.89 -16.27
C THR A 100 -19.37 -5.05 -16.08
N THR A 101 -19.81 -6.29 -15.90
CA THR A 101 -21.18 -6.61 -15.50
C THR A 101 -21.34 -6.70 -13.98
N SER A 102 -20.25 -6.45 -13.23
CA SER A 102 -20.17 -6.66 -11.80
C SER A 102 -20.26 -5.33 -11.03
N THR A 103 -20.74 -5.39 -9.79
CA THR A 103 -20.59 -4.30 -8.79
C THR A 103 -19.66 -4.70 -7.65
N ASP A 104 -19.00 -5.85 -7.77
CA ASP A 104 -18.13 -6.45 -6.76
C ASP A 104 -16.88 -5.60 -6.49
N SER A 105 -16.71 -5.12 -5.25
CA SER A 105 -15.60 -4.24 -4.85
C SER A 105 -14.23 -4.88 -5.01
N HIS A 106 -14.14 -6.22 -5.07
CA HIS A 106 -12.89 -6.93 -5.37
C HIS A 106 -12.39 -6.68 -6.80
N ASN A 107 -13.28 -6.31 -7.72
CA ASN A 107 -13.00 -6.12 -9.14
C ASN A 107 -12.36 -4.74 -9.41
N THR A 108 -11.32 -4.37 -8.68
CA THR A 108 -10.59 -3.09 -8.82
C THR A 108 -9.85 -2.99 -10.16
N ILE A 109 -9.21 -1.83 -10.41
CA ILE A 109 -8.26 -1.64 -11.52
C ILE A 109 -6.90 -1.25 -10.95
N SER A 110 -5.90 -2.13 -11.10
CA SER A 110 -4.52 -1.86 -10.71
C SER A 110 -3.74 -1.29 -11.90
N ILE A 111 -3.00 -0.20 -11.66
CA ILE A 111 -2.08 0.43 -12.62
C ILE A 111 -0.63 0.05 -12.32
N GLY A 112 0.13 -0.27 -13.36
CA GLY A 112 1.58 -0.41 -13.31
C GLY A 112 2.23 0.41 -14.42
N ILE A 113 3.36 1.05 -14.15
CA ILE A 113 4.16 1.72 -15.19
C ILE A 113 5.50 1.01 -15.25
N ALA A 114 5.85 0.48 -16.42
CA ALA A 114 7.15 -0.13 -16.64
C ALA A 114 8.21 0.98 -16.82
N PRO A 115 9.18 1.15 -15.90
CA PRO A 115 10.16 2.22 -16.03
C PRO A 115 11.09 2.04 -17.24
N SER A 116 11.27 0.80 -17.70
CA SER A 116 12.17 0.45 -18.81
C SER A 116 11.76 1.01 -20.18
N ASP A 117 10.46 1.09 -20.46
CA ASP A 117 9.94 1.50 -21.77
C ASP A 117 8.75 2.46 -21.68
N GLY A 118 8.27 2.78 -20.48
CA GLY A 118 7.17 3.70 -20.25
C GLY A 118 5.81 3.15 -20.68
N THR A 119 5.64 1.83 -20.81
CA THR A 119 4.30 1.25 -21.00
C THR A 119 3.48 1.36 -19.73
N ILE A 120 2.20 1.68 -19.88
CA ILE A 120 1.19 1.63 -18.83
C ILE A 120 0.47 0.28 -18.92
N HIS A 121 0.36 -0.39 -17.78
CA HIS A 121 -0.23 -1.71 -17.59
C HIS A 121 -1.47 -1.56 -16.73
N LEU A 122 -2.56 -2.23 -17.13
CA LEU A 122 -3.81 -2.27 -16.39
C LEU A 122 -4.19 -3.73 -16.19
N ALA A 123 -4.50 -4.11 -14.96
CA ALA A 123 -5.13 -5.39 -14.62
C ALA A 123 -6.41 -5.10 -13.85
N PHE A 124 -7.53 -5.72 -14.24
CA PHE A 124 -8.84 -5.30 -13.77
C PHE A 124 -9.90 -6.40 -13.77
N ASP A 125 -10.97 -6.16 -13.01
CA ASP A 125 -12.18 -6.99 -12.96
C ASP A 125 -11.90 -8.46 -12.60
N THR A 126 -11.06 -8.67 -11.59
CA THR A 126 -10.63 -10.00 -11.12
C THR A 126 -11.11 -10.29 -9.70
N HIS A 127 -12.01 -11.25 -9.54
CA HIS A 127 -12.39 -11.84 -8.26
C HIS A 127 -12.67 -13.32 -8.46
N SER A 128 -11.64 -14.14 -8.21
CA SER A 128 -11.63 -15.57 -8.54
C SER A 128 -12.08 -15.84 -9.98
N SER A 129 -11.62 -15.00 -10.92
CA SER A 129 -12.09 -14.97 -12.30
C SER A 129 -10.94 -14.77 -13.26
N GLN A 130 -11.21 -14.93 -14.57
CA GLN A 130 -10.17 -14.82 -15.59
C GLN A 130 -9.51 -13.45 -15.56
N LEU A 131 -8.19 -13.38 -15.76
CA LEU A 131 -7.47 -12.11 -15.85
C LEU A 131 -8.07 -11.24 -16.96
N ARG A 132 -8.22 -9.94 -16.72
CA ARG A 132 -8.35 -8.95 -17.78
C ARG A 132 -7.18 -8.00 -17.65
N TYR A 133 -6.37 -7.95 -18.69
CA TYR A 133 -5.13 -7.20 -18.72
C TYR A 133 -5.00 -6.39 -20.01
N ARG A 134 -4.35 -5.24 -19.92
CA ARG A 134 -4.06 -4.38 -21.06
C ARG A 134 -2.73 -3.67 -20.88
N ARG A 135 -2.07 -3.39 -22.00
CA ARG A 135 -0.81 -2.65 -22.08
C ARG A 135 -0.91 -1.53 -23.09
N SER A 136 -0.28 -0.39 -22.80
CA SER A 136 -0.08 0.67 -23.79
C SER A 136 1.07 0.38 -24.76
N VAL A 137 1.23 1.24 -25.76
CA VAL A 137 2.46 1.38 -26.54
C VAL A 137 3.60 1.90 -25.65
N ALA A 138 4.85 1.58 -26.04
CA ALA A 138 6.04 2.12 -25.39
C ALA A 138 6.10 3.66 -25.55
N GLY A 139 6.74 4.33 -24.60
CA GLY A 139 6.89 5.78 -24.59
C GLY A 139 5.73 6.55 -23.96
N LEU A 140 4.59 5.91 -23.68
CA LEU A 140 3.37 6.62 -23.25
C LEU A 140 3.56 7.36 -21.90
N ALA A 141 4.31 6.78 -20.96
CA ALA A 141 4.63 7.39 -19.67
C ALA A 141 6.03 8.04 -19.60
N THR A 142 6.98 7.64 -20.45
CA THR A 142 8.33 8.25 -20.48
C THR A 142 8.42 9.48 -21.40
N SER A 143 7.51 9.67 -22.35
CA SER A 143 7.39 10.87 -23.19
C SER A 143 5.94 11.37 -23.28
N PRO A 144 5.27 11.64 -22.14
CA PRO A 144 3.82 11.85 -22.06
C PRO A 144 3.31 13.08 -22.80
N ALA A 145 4.14 14.11 -22.97
CA ALA A 145 3.79 15.32 -23.70
C ALA A 145 3.72 15.12 -25.22
N GLY A 146 4.53 14.20 -25.77
CA GLY A 146 4.58 13.89 -27.21
C GLY A 146 3.77 12.64 -27.60
N ALA A 147 3.47 11.77 -26.64
CA ALA A 147 2.70 10.56 -26.87
C ALA A 147 1.20 10.87 -27.04
N ALA A 148 0.56 10.22 -28.01
CA ALA A 148 -0.88 10.34 -28.22
C ALA A 148 -1.64 9.78 -27.02
N TRP A 149 -2.49 10.59 -26.38
CA TRP A 149 -3.38 10.14 -25.31
C TRP A 149 -4.72 9.73 -25.89
N SER A 150 -4.79 8.51 -26.43
CA SER A 150 -5.96 7.99 -27.11
C SER A 150 -6.13 6.49 -26.86
N THR A 151 -7.33 5.96 -27.13
CA THR A 151 -7.65 4.54 -26.92
C THR A 151 -6.79 3.66 -27.82
N GLY A 152 -6.43 4.15 -29.02
CA GLY A 152 -5.50 3.49 -29.94
C GLY A 152 -4.07 3.35 -29.43
N SER A 153 -3.72 3.98 -28.31
CA SER A 153 -2.43 3.79 -27.65
C SER A 153 -2.38 2.54 -26.76
N PHE A 154 -3.48 1.79 -26.68
CA PHE A 154 -3.59 0.56 -25.91
C PHE A 154 -3.97 -0.63 -26.81
N GLY A 155 -3.42 -1.80 -26.49
CA GLY A 155 -3.82 -3.06 -27.12
C GLY A 155 -5.20 -3.54 -26.67
N THR A 156 -5.70 -4.61 -27.29
CA THR A 156 -6.95 -5.29 -26.89
C THR A 156 -6.85 -5.85 -25.47
N VAL A 157 -8.00 -6.21 -24.87
CA VAL A 157 -8.00 -6.95 -23.59
C VAL A 157 -7.35 -8.31 -23.81
N GLN A 158 -6.42 -8.67 -22.93
CA GLN A 158 -5.76 -9.96 -22.89
C GLN A 158 -6.20 -10.71 -21.64
N THR A 159 -6.29 -12.03 -21.75
CA THR A 159 -6.70 -12.94 -20.67
C THR A 159 -5.55 -13.81 -20.13
N ARG A 160 -4.34 -13.50 -20.59
CA ARG A 160 -3.10 -14.19 -20.25
C ARG A 160 -1.94 -13.23 -20.41
N LEU A 161 -0.91 -13.40 -19.59
CA LEU A 161 0.36 -12.68 -19.71
C LEU A 161 1.40 -13.50 -20.49
N THR A 162 1.29 -14.83 -20.43
CA THR A 162 2.20 -15.77 -21.08
C THR A 162 1.40 -16.78 -21.93
N GLY A 163 2.01 -17.90 -22.32
CA GLY A 163 1.32 -18.97 -23.03
C GLY A 163 0.20 -19.64 -22.21
N THR A 164 0.26 -19.57 -20.88
CA THR A 164 -0.71 -20.19 -19.96
C THR A 164 -1.86 -19.24 -19.63
N GLY A 165 -3.09 -19.76 -19.65
CA GLY A 165 -4.29 -19.03 -19.23
C GLY A 165 -4.25 -18.69 -17.74
N MET A 166 -4.87 -17.57 -17.36
CA MET A 166 -4.99 -17.12 -15.97
C MET A 166 -6.49 -17.02 -15.63
N ASP A 167 -7.12 -18.16 -15.38
CA ASP A 167 -8.59 -18.28 -15.35
C ASP A 167 -9.23 -17.99 -13.99
N VAL A 168 -8.45 -18.07 -12.90
CA VAL A 168 -8.94 -17.84 -11.54
C VAL A 168 -7.91 -17.00 -10.79
N VAL A 169 -8.06 -15.68 -10.87
CA VAL A 169 -7.15 -14.71 -10.24
C VAL A 169 -7.88 -13.60 -9.50
N THR A 170 -7.19 -12.99 -8.54
CA THR A 170 -7.64 -11.83 -7.76
C THR A 170 -6.43 -10.97 -7.35
N TYR A 171 -6.65 -9.69 -7.07
CA TYR A 171 -5.66 -8.76 -6.49
C TYR A 171 -4.33 -8.64 -7.25
N PRO A 172 -4.33 -8.17 -8.51
CA PRO A 172 -3.10 -7.85 -9.20
C PRO A 172 -2.35 -6.68 -8.51
N GLN A 173 -1.06 -6.85 -8.24
CA GLN A 173 -0.19 -5.83 -7.62
C GLN A 173 1.06 -5.61 -8.46
N PHE A 174 1.19 -4.42 -9.04
CA PHE A 174 2.36 -4.05 -9.84
C PHE A 174 3.43 -3.38 -8.97
N PHE A 175 4.69 -3.75 -9.17
CA PHE A 175 5.83 -3.12 -8.48
C PHE A 175 7.08 -3.20 -9.35
N ALA A 176 8.00 -2.25 -9.21
CA ALA A 176 9.17 -2.16 -10.08
C ALA A 176 10.48 -2.34 -9.29
N HIS A 177 11.38 -3.15 -9.85
CA HIS A 177 12.76 -3.21 -9.41
C HIS A 177 13.51 -1.95 -9.90
N PRO A 178 14.50 -1.42 -9.14
CA PRO A 178 15.26 -0.23 -9.54
C PRO A 178 15.97 -0.28 -10.91
N ASP A 179 16.26 -1.47 -11.44
CA ASP A 179 16.81 -1.66 -12.80
C ASP A 179 15.79 -1.50 -13.94
N GLY A 180 14.55 -1.13 -13.62
CA GLY A 180 13.47 -0.91 -14.57
C GLY A 180 12.65 -2.15 -14.93
N THR A 181 12.98 -3.31 -14.36
CA THR A 181 12.09 -4.49 -14.44
C THR A 181 10.79 -4.21 -13.70
N LEU A 182 9.65 -4.34 -14.39
CA LEU A 182 8.33 -4.36 -13.76
C LEU A 182 7.99 -5.80 -13.35
N GLN A 183 7.37 -5.98 -12.20
CA GLN A 183 6.84 -7.26 -11.73
C GLN A 183 5.36 -7.14 -11.38
N LEU A 184 4.70 -8.28 -11.38
CA LEU A 184 3.30 -8.44 -10.98
C LEU A 184 3.21 -9.62 -10.02
N ALA A 185 2.75 -9.37 -8.80
CA ALA A 185 2.22 -10.40 -7.92
C ALA A 185 0.72 -10.52 -8.16
N ILE A 186 0.20 -11.73 -8.16
CA ILE A 186 -1.24 -11.97 -8.30
C ILE A 186 -1.64 -13.24 -7.57
N ARG A 187 -2.78 -13.17 -6.89
CA ARG A 187 -3.35 -14.29 -6.16
C ARG A 187 -4.11 -15.20 -7.11
N THR A 188 -3.81 -16.48 -7.14
CA THR A 188 -4.55 -17.52 -7.88
C THR A 188 -5.54 -18.25 -6.96
N GLY A 189 -6.58 -18.85 -7.54
CA GLY A 189 -7.55 -19.65 -6.79
C GLY A 189 -8.61 -18.84 -6.04
N TYR A 190 -9.20 -19.43 -5.01
CA TYR A 190 -10.40 -18.93 -4.30
C TYR A 190 -10.10 -18.60 -2.84
N SER A 191 -10.99 -17.87 -2.16
CA SER A 191 -10.93 -17.74 -0.70
C SER A 191 -11.02 -19.12 -0.05
N GLY A 192 -10.02 -19.50 0.74
CA GLY A 192 -9.87 -20.85 1.28
C GLY A 192 -8.73 -21.65 0.64
N THR A 193 -8.40 -21.40 -0.63
CA THR A 193 -7.41 -22.15 -1.41
C THR A 193 -6.75 -21.21 -2.45
N GLY A 194 -5.89 -20.30 -1.98
CA GLY A 194 -5.23 -19.35 -2.86
C GLY A 194 -3.74 -19.25 -2.63
N ASP A 195 -3.01 -19.14 -3.73
CA ASP A 195 -1.56 -19.05 -3.81
C ASP A 195 -1.17 -17.69 -4.38
N GLU A 196 0.06 -17.26 -4.14
CA GLU A 196 0.60 -16.03 -4.75
C GLU A 196 1.65 -16.39 -5.80
N VAL A 197 1.47 -15.85 -7.00
CA VAL A 197 2.37 -16.10 -8.13
C VAL A 197 3.02 -14.81 -8.63
N LEU A 198 4.20 -14.95 -9.22
CA LEU A 198 5.04 -13.83 -9.64
C LEU A 198 5.31 -13.86 -11.15
N TYR A 199 5.17 -12.69 -11.78
CA TYR A 199 5.55 -12.45 -13.17
C TYR A 199 6.59 -11.34 -13.27
N GLU A 200 7.44 -11.40 -14.29
CA GLU A 200 8.44 -10.37 -14.63
C GLU A 200 8.18 -9.84 -16.03
N TYR A 201 8.13 -8.51 -16.17
CA TYR A 201 8.07 -7.81 -17.44
C TYR A 201 9.40 -7.15 -17.77
N ARG A 202 9.87 -7.42 -18.98
CA ARG A 202 10.89 -6.63 -19.69
C ARG A 202 10.30 -6.22 -21.04
N PRO A 203 10.77 -5.12 -21.65
CA PRO A 203 10.09 -4.50 -22.78
C PRO A 203 9.51 -5.49 -23.79
N GLY A 204 8.18 -5.50 -23.89
CA GLY A 204 7.40 -6.36 -24.79
C GLY A 204 6.98 -7.72 -24.23
N VAL A 205 7.61 -8.27 -23.19
CA VAL A 205 7.51 -9.69 -22.80
C VAL A 205 7.25 -9.85 -21.30
N TRP A 206 6.19 -10.59 -20.96
CA TRP A 206 6.00 -11.15 -19.62
C TRP A 206 6.60 -12.55 -19.53
N THR A 207 7.23 -12.87 -18.40
CA THR A 207 7.72 -14.19 -18.04
C THR A 207 7.09 -14.63 -16.72
N TYR A 208 6.64 -15.88 -16.66
CA TYR A 208 6.19 -16.49 -15.40
C TYR A 208 7.42 -16.86 -14.56
N VAL A 209 7.54 -16.30 -13.37
CA VAL A 209 8.63 -16.62 -12.44
C VAL A 209 8.27 -17.84 -11.61
N GLY A 210 7.01 -17.93 -11.17
CA GLY A 210 6.49 -19.07 -10.43
C GLY A 210 5.63 -18.68 -9.23
N GLU A 211 5.08 -19.68 -8.57
CA GLU A 211 4.42 -19.57 -7.27
C GLU A 211 5.44 -19.27 -6.17
N PHE A 212 5.22 -18.22 -5.39
CA PHE A 212 6.14 -17.81 -4.32
C PHE A 212 5.56 -17.93 -2.91
N ILE A 213 4.23 -18.00 -2.76
CA ILE A 213 3.55 -18.40 -1.52
C ILE A 213 2.51 -19.47 -1.85
N ASP A 214 2.59 -20.60 -1.13
CA ASP A 214 1.66 -21.73 -1.19
C ASP A 214 0.69 -21.63 0.00
N GLY A 215 -0.55 -21.29 -0.30
CA GLY A 215 -1.66 -21.34 0.65
C GLY A 215 -2.46 -22.62 0.49
N THR A 216 -2.67 -23.06 -0.76
CA THR A 216 -3.56 -24.18 -1.10
C THR A 216 -3.14 -25.48 -0.42
N THR A 217 -1.87 -25.87 -0.50
CA THR A 217 -1.39 -27.10 0.13
C THR A 217 -0.92 -26.88 1.56
N ALA A 218 -0.71 -25.62 1.97
CA ALA A 218 -0.58 -25.24 3.36
C ALA A 218 -1.90 -25.30 4.14
N GLY A 219 -3.04 -25.39 3.45
CA GLY A 219 -4.36 -25.47 4.06
C GLY A 219 -4.82 -24.15 4.68
N ASN A 220 -4.28 -23.02 4.22
CA ASN A 220 -4.63 -21.67 4.67
C ASN A 220 -4.48 -20.67 3.51
N ASN A 221 -4.62 -19.37 3.80
CA ASN A 221 -4.65 -18.33 2.77
C ASN A 221 -3.74 -17.19 3.14
N ALA A 222 -2.75 -16.91 2.31
CA ALA A 222 -1.96 -15.70 2.43
C ALA A 222 -2.72 -14.51 1.84
N TYR A 223 -2.62 -13.38 2.54
CA TYR A 223 -3.05 -12.09 2.02
C TYR A 223 -1.97 -11.06 2.30
N LEU A 224 -1.40 -10.51 1.23
CA LEU A 224 -0.30 -9.55 1.34
C LEU A 224 -0.78 -8.25 2.00
N PHE A 225 0.02 -7.71 2.92
CA PHE A 225 -0.06 -6.28 3.26
C PHE A 225 0.65 -5.43 2.20
N GLY A 226 1.69 -6.00 1.56
CA GLY A 226 2.31 -5.44 0.37
C GLY A 226 3.56 -6.22 -0.04
N ILE A 227 4.05 -5.87 -1.23
CA ILE A 227 5.27 -6.40 -1.81
C ILE A 227 5.99 -5.29 -2.58
N GLU A 228 7.23 -4.97 -2.19
CA GLU A 228 7.95 -3.85 -2.78
C GLU A 228 9.47 -3.97 -2.60
N TYR A 229 10.21 -3.21 -3.40
CA TYR A 229 11.66 -3.13 -3.28
C TYR A 229 12.10 -2.03 -2.30
N ASP A 230 13.12 -2.33 -1.49
CA ASP A 230 13.93 -1.29 -0.86
C ASP A 230 14.85 -0.63 -1.90
N ASN A 231 15.37 0.55 -1.55
CA ASN A 231 16.42 1.22 -2.33
C ASN A 231 17.55 1.71 -1.42
N ALA A 232 17.74 1.04 -0.28
CA ALA A 232 18.73 1.41 0.71
C ALA A 232 20.16 1.01 0.30
N ASP A 233 20.28 -0.04 -0.52
CA ASP A 233 21.49 -0.33 -1.31
C ASP A 233 21.08 -0.49 -2.77
N PRO A 234 21.26 0.54 -3.62
CA PRO A 234 20.89 0.47 -5.03
C PRO A 234 21.61 -0.63 -5.82
N ALA A 235 22.77 -1.11 -5.33
CA ALA A 235 23.47 -2.23 -5.97
C ALA A 235 22.83 -3.58 -5.64
N THR A 236 22.12 -3.69 -4.51
CA THR A 236 21.42 -4.90 -4.10
C THR A 236 20.03 -4.60 -3.51
N PRO A 237 19.05 -4.16 -4.33
CA PRO A 237 17.69 -3.93 -3.87
C PRO A 237 17.08 -5.21 -3.30
N LEU A 238 16.45 -5.11 -2.14
CA LEU A 238 15.76 -6.22 -1.50
C LEU A 238 14.27 -6.15 -1.79
N LEU A 239 13.69 -7.24 -2.28
CA LEU A 239 12.24 -7.38 -2.40
C LEU A 239 11.68 -7.83 -1.05
N HIS A 240 10.85 -7.02 -0.42
CA HIS A 240 10.20 -7.33 0.86
C HIS A 240 8.74 -7.73 0.62
N VAL A 241 8.28 -8.75 1.34
CA VAL A 241 6.86 -9.13 1.37
C VAL A 241 6.41 -9.38 2.79
N THR A 242 5.23 -8.87 3.12
CA THR A 242 4.54 -9.18 4.38
C THR A 242 3.12 -9.62 4.11
N TRP A 243 2.61 -10.52 4.94
CA TRP A 243 1.26 -11.06 4.79
C TRP A 243 0.69 -11.50 6.14
N THR A 244 -0.63 -11.64 6.18
CA THR A 244 -1.34 -12.38 7.23
C THR A 244 -1.89 -13.68 6.65
N VAL A 245 -2.17 -14.64 7.51
CA VAL A 245 -2.75 -15.93 7.13
C VAL A 245 -4.20 -16.01 7.59
N ARG A 246 -5.06 -16.59 6.77
CA ARG A 246 -6.43 -16.93 7.10
C ARG A 246 -6.66 -18.43 6.97
N GLU A 247 -7.05 -19.07 8.07
CA GLU A 247 -7.23 -20.53 8.13
C GLU A 247 -8.46 -21.03 7.38
N THR A 248 -9.52 -20.22 7.26
CA THR A 248 -10.76 -20.58 6.56
C THR A 248 -11.25 -19.44 5.67
N SER A 249 -12.40 -19.57 5.01
CA SER A 249 -13.00 -18.43 4.30
C SER A 249 -13.47 -17.30 5.24
N ASN A 250 -13.64 -17.58 6.55
CA ASN A 250 -14.07 -16.60 7.56
C ASN A 250 -12.94 -15.64 7.95
N ALA A 251 -13.17 -14.34 7.79
CA ALA A 251 -12.21 -13.28 8.13
C ALA A 251 -11.81 -13.26 9.62
N SER A 252 -12.65 -13.74 10.54
CA SER A 252 -12.28 -13.91 11.95
C SER A 252 -11.10 -14.86 12.16
N THR A 253 -10.78 -15.68 11.17
CA THR A 253 -9.65 -16.61 11.22
C THR A 253 -8.35 -16.03 10.68
N ASN A 254 -8.30 -14.72 10.36
CA ASN A 254 -7.05 -14.02 10.11
C ASN A 254 -6.17 -14.03 11.37
N HIS A 255 -4.89 -14.33 11.22
CA HIS A 255 -3.92 -14.34 12.32
C HIS A 255 -2.49 -14.06 11.86
N ASP A 256 -1.69 -13.62 12.82
CA ASP A 256 -0.26 -13.37 12.73
C ASP A 256 0.18 -12.38 11.64
N LEU A 257 1.44 -11.92 11.78
CA LEU A 257 2.16 -11.20 10.74
C LEU A 257 3.36 -12.04 10.31
N PHE A 258 3.48 -12.24 9.00
CA PHE A 258 4.56 -12.99 8.37
C PHE A 258 5.41 -12.06 7.49
N TYR A 259 6.68 -12.45 7.31
CA TYR A 259 7.64 -11.69 6.52
C TYR A 259 8.68 -12.59 5.85
N ALA A 260 9.02 -12.23 4.62
CA ALA A 260 10.17 -12.75 3.89
C ALA A 260 10.79 -11.63 3.05
N TYR A 261 12.03 -11.86 2.59
CA TYR A 261 12.64 -10.99 1.59
C TYR A 261 13.47 -11.77 0.58
N SER A 262 13.66 -11.20 -0.61
CA SER A 262 14.45 -11.77 -1.70
C SER A 262 15.56 -10.81 -2.14
N ARG A 263 16.67 -11.38 -2.63
CA ARG A 263 17.83 -10.66 -3.20
C ARG A 263 17.94 -10.78 -4.71
N ASP A 264 17.08 -11.58 -5.33
CA ASP A 264 17.16 -12.02 -6.72
C ASP A 264 15.79 -11.89 -7.41
N LYS A 265 15.07 -10.83 -7.04
CA LYS A 265 13.77 -10.45 -7.56
C LYS A 265 12.69 -11.52 -7.42
N GLY A 266 12.66 -12.15 -6.25
CA GLY A 266 11.66 -13.16 -5.90
C GLY A 266 11.97 -14.54 -6.44
N ARG A 267 13.23 -14.90 -6.74
CA ARG A 267 13.59 -16.28 -7.15
C ARG A 267 13.87 -17.15 -5.93
N THR A 268 14.62 -16.62 -4.96
CA THR A 268 14.82 -17.23 -3.64
C THR A 268 14.37 -16.29 -2.54
N TRP A 269 13.79 -16.86 -1.48
CA TRP A 269 13.24 -16.11 -0.35
C TRP A 269 13.94 -16.48 0.95
N ARG A 270 14.14 -15.45 1.78
CA ARG A 270 14.82 -15.52 3.06
C ARG A 270 13.86 -15.15 4.18
N ASN A 271 13.96 -15.87 5.28
CA ASN A 271 13.23 -15.55 6.50
C ASN A 271 13.84 -14.34 7.22
N ASN A 272 13.28 -13.93 8.37
CA ASN A 272 13.75 -12.76 9.10
C ASN A 272 15.24 -12.85 9.49
N ALA A 273 15.74 -14.04 9.84
CA ALA A 273 17.13 -14.28 10.19
C ALA A 273 18.09 -14.19 8.99
N GLY A 274 17.58 -14.40 7.78
CA GLY A 274 18.31 -14.33 6.52
C GLY A 274 18.66 -15.68 5.90
N SER A 275 18.20 -16.78 6.49
CA SER A 275 18.31 -18.12 5.90
C SER A 275 17.39 -18.22 4.69
N VAL A 276 17.85 -18.83 3.60
CA VAL A 276 16.98 -19.17 2.47
C VAL A 276 16.02 -20.26 2.93
N VAL A 277 14.72 -20.04 2.72
CA VAL A 277 13.64 -20.94 3.18
C VAL A 277 12.68 -21.34 2.06
N ALA A 278 12.74 -20.68 0.92
CA ALA A 278 11.88 -21.00 -0.23
C ALA A 278 12.54 -20.62 -1.55
N THR A 279 12.12 -21.30 -2.60
CA THR A 279 12.48 -21.07 -4.01
C THR A 279 11.20 -21.05 -4.83
N THR A 280 10.93 -19.93 -5.49
CA THR A 280 9.73 -19.71 -6.31
C THR A 280 9.60 -20.78 -7.40
N GLY A 281 8.39 -21.31 -7.58
CA GLY A 281 8.06 -22.34 -8.56
C GLY A 281 8.51 -23.76 -8.24
N SER A 282 9.16 -24.00 -7.09
CA SER A 282 9.59 -25.35 -6.68
C SER A 282 9.29 -25.66 -5.21
N SER A 283 9.70 -24.77 -4.31
CA SER A 283 9.43 -24.87 -2.88
C SER A 283 9.03 -23.48 -2.37
N PRO A 284 7.79 -23.05 -2.64
CA PRO A 284 7.29 -21.72 -2.27
C PRO A 284 7.25 -21.50 -0.75
N LEU A 285 7.07 -20.25 -0.33
CA LEU A 285 6.87 -19.90 1.07
C LEU A 285 5.58 -20.55 1.58
N ARG A 286 5.65 -21.15 2.77
CA ARG A 286 4.51 -21.75 3.46
C ARG A 286 4.44 -21.21 4.87
N SER A 287 3.25 -20.98 5.39
CA SER A 287 3.07 -20.40 6.74
C SER A 287 3.65 -21.27 7.87
N ASP A 288 3.80 -22.58 7.65
CA ASP A 288 4.42 -23.54 8.56
C ASP A 288 5.96 -23.50 8.54
N ALA A 289 6.59 -22.78 7.60
CA ALA A 289 8.03 -22.69 7.49
C ALA A 289 8.66 -21.85 8.61
N ALA A 290 9.78 -22.34 9.16
CA ALA A 290 10.44 -21.74 10.31
C ALA A 290 10.97 -20.32 10.04
N GLY A 291 10.64 -19.41 10.95
CA GLY A 291 11.16 -18.04 10.97
C GLY A 291 10.44 -17.05 10.04
N LEU A 292 9.29 -17.44 9.46
CA LEU A 292 8.44 -16.54 8.68
C LEU A 292 7.46 -15.73 9.54
N ARG A 293 6.89 -16.33 10.60
CA ARG A 293 6.06 -15.60 11.57
C ARG A 293 6.94 -14.63 12.38
N VAL A 294 6.70 -13.33 12.20
CA VAL A 294 7.47 -12.26 12.85
C VAL A 294 6.71 -11.55 13.96
N TRP A 295 5.38 -11.67 13.98
CA TRP A 295 4.57 -11.20 15.10
C TRP A 295 3.37 -12.12 15.34
N GLY A 296 3.04 -12.32 16.61
CA GLY A 296 1.88 -13.10 17.03
C GLY A 296 0.62 -12.25 17.11
N ILE A 297 -0.43 -12.62 16.39
CA ILE A 297 -1.77 -12.02 16.47
C ILE A 297 -2.76 -13.17 16.42
N GLY A 298 -3.52 -13.41 17.49
CA GLY A 298 -4.50 -14.51 17.50
C GLY A 298 -5.61 -14.34 16.46
N GLN A 299 -6.35 -15.43 16.20
CA GLN A 299 -7.65 -15.35 15.54
C GLN A 299 -8.66 -14.60 16.43
N ASN A 300 -9.79 -14.18 15.87
CA ASN A 300 -10.84 -13.43 16.58
C ASN A 300 -10.35 -12.09 17.16
N ARG A 301 -9.25 -11.56 16.61
CA ARG A 301 -8.71 -10.24 16.97
C ARG A 301 -9.21 -9.13 16.05
N GLY A 302 -10.13 -9.40 15.14
CA GLY A 302 -10.57 -8.42 14.12
C GLY A 302 -9.43 -7.96 13.21
N LEU A 303 -8.40 -8.81 13.03
CA LEU A 303 -7.30 -8.54 12.11
C LEU A 303 -7.86 -8.50 10.69
N ILE A 304 -7.69 -7.37 10.00
CA ILE A 304 -8.01 -7.27 8.59
C ILE A 304 -6.78 -7.62 7.76
N ASN A 305 -7.00 -8.29 6.64
CA ASN A 305 -6.00 -8.53 5.61
C ASN A 305 -5.95 -7.37 4.59
N GLN A 306 -4.84 -7.28 3.86
CA GLN A 306 -4.63 -6.33 2.76
C GLN A 306 -4.78 -4.86 3.16
N GLU A 307 -4.20 -4.46 4.30
CA GLU A 307 -4.14 -3.05 4.68
C GLU A 307 -3.00 -2.35 3.92
N SER A 308 -1.79 -2.18 4.47
CA SER A 308 -0.69 -1.61 3.66
C SER A 308 0.71 -1.87 4.22
N GLN A 309 1.71 -1.80 3.34
CA GLN A 309 3.14 -1.87 3.63
C GLN A 309 3.86 -0.73 2.89
N VAL A 310 4.91 -0.19 3.49
CA VAL A 310 5.90 0.65 2.80
C VAL A 310 7.33 0.35 3.28
N VAL A 311 8.34 0.49 2.41
CA VAL A 311 9.76 0.43 2.78
C VAL A 311 10.43 1.79 2.62
N ASP A 312 11.03 2.27 3.71
CA ASP A 312 11.70 3.57 3.76
C ASP A 312 13.06 3.57 3.03
N ALA A 313 13.67 4.75 2.87
CA ALA A 313 14.97 4.87 2.20
C ALA A 313 16.13 4.23 2.99
N ALA A 314 15.94 3.96 4.29
CA ALA A 314 16.87 3.20 5.12
C ALA A 314 16.65 1.67 5.04
N GLY A 315 15.62 1.22 4.32
CA GLY A 315 15.24 -0.18 4.18
C GLY A 315 14.57 -0.75 5.44
N VAL A 316 13.99 0.11 6.26
CA VAL A 316 13.07 -0.27 7.34
C VAL A 316 11.74 -0.62 6.69
N VAL A 317 11.23 -1.82 7.00
CA VAL A 317 9.91 -2.27 6.54
C VAL A 317 8.88 -1.77 7.52
N HIS A 318 7.84 -1.10 7.03
CA HIS A 318 6.70 -0.64 7.82
C HIS A 318 5.44 -1.35 7.35
N VAL A 319 4.66 -1.87 8.28
CA VAL A 319 3.35 -2.49 8.00
C VAL A 319 2.31 -1.77 8.83
N LEU A 320 1.25 -1.34 8.16
CA LEU A 320 0.02 -0.90 8.80
C LEU A 320 -0.93 -2.10 8.82
N ALA A 321 -1.36 -2.49 10.01
CA ALA A 321 -2.40 -3.49 10.20
C ALA A 321 -3.37 -3.01 11.27
N SER A 322 -4.62 -3.47 11.20
CA SER A 322 -5.64 -3.07 12.15
C SER A 322 -6.30 -4.28 12.79
N HIS A 323 -6.37 -4.24 14.11
CA HIS A 323 -6.95 -5.29 14.94
C HIS A 323 -7.28 -4.74 16.33
N LEU A 324 -7.94 -5.55 17.15
CA LEU A 324 -8.30 -5.21 18.52
C LEU A 324 -7.05 -4.83 19.34
N PRO A 325 -7.14 -3.77 20.18
CA PRO A 325 -6.05 -3.35 21.05
C PRO A 325 -5.67 -4.48 22.01
N ALA A 326 -4.42 -4.52 22.47
CA ALA A 326 -3.91 -5.61 23.31
C ALA A 326 -4.78 -5.88 24.57
N SER A 327 -5.41 -4.84 25.12
CA SER A 327 -6.27 -4.92 26.31
C SER A 327 -7.68 -5.46 26.04
N ALA A 328 -8.14 -5.51 24.79
CA ALA A 328 -9.45 -6.03 24.46
C ALA A 328 -9.45 -7.56 24.47
N ALA A 329 -10.55 -8.18 24.91
CA ALA A 329 -10.78 -9.61 24.77
C ALA A 329 -11.00 -10.00 23.30
N ASP A 330 -10.79 -11.28 22.98
CA ASP A 330 -11.10 -11.83 21.67
C ASP A 330 -12.59 -11.73 21.37
N ASN A 331 -12.94 -11.55 20.10
CA ASN A 331 -14.31 -11.46 19.64
C ASN A 331 -14.49 -12.23 18.32
N GLY A 332 -15.28 -13.31 18.37
CA GLY A 332 -15.55 -14.15 17.20
C GLY A 332 -16.42 -13.48 16.13
N ASP A 333 -17.17 -12.44 16.50
CA ASP A 333 -17.88 -11.59 15.56
C ASP A 333 -16.88 -10.61 14.93
N PHE A 334 -16.54 -10.87 13.66
CA PHE A 334 -15.58 -10.07 12.91
C PHE A 334 -15.99 -8.60 12.86
N THR A 335 -17.24 -8.31 12.53
CA THR A 335 -17.74 -6.94 12.37
C THR A 335 -17.66 -6.19 13.69
N ALA A 336 -18.14 -6.79 14.78
CA ALA A 336 -18.06 -6.18 16.11
C ALA A 336 -16.61 -6.02 16.62
N ALA A 337 -15.68 -6.88 16.18
CA ALA A 337 -14.26 -6.71 16.44
C ALA A 337 -13.68 -5.51 15.65
N ARG A 338 -14.05 -5.36 14.37
CA ARG A 338 -13.61 -4.26 13.49
C ARG A 338 -14.06 -2.89 13.99
N GLU A 339 -15.27 -2.76 14.53
CA GLU A 339 -15.76 -1.50 15.11
C GLU A 339 -14.90 -0.98 16.28
N LYS A 340 -14.11 -1.86 16.90
CA LYS A 340 -13.23 -1.57 18.05
C LYS A 340 -11.75 -1.70 17.70
N ALA A 341 -11.43 -2.05 16.44
CA ALA A 341 -10.07 -2.21 15.99
C ALA A 341 -9.37 -0.86 15.94
N VAL A 342 -8.08 -0.88 16.26
CA VAL A 342 -7.19 0.27 16.17
C VAL A 342 -6.16 0.03 15.08
N LEU A 343 -5.63 1.11 14.49
CA LEU A 343 -4.47 1.02 13.62
C LEU A 343 -3.22 0.67 14.45
N VAL A 344 -2.43 -0.28 13.95
CA VAL A 344 -1.23 -0.79 14.59
C VAL A 344 -0.09 -0.73 13.58
N HIS A 345 0.97 -0.01 13.98
CA HIS A 345 2.18 0.11 13.19
C HIS A 345 3.19 -0.94 13.61
N TYR A 346 3.58 -1.79 12.67
CA TYR A 346 4.72 -2.69 12.81
C TYR A 346 5.90 -2.16 12.02
N ARG A 347 7.11 -2.28 12.56
CA ARG A 347 8.32 -1.94 11.84
C ARG A 347 9.44 -2.94 12.07
N ARG A 348 10.20 -3.21 11.02
CA ARG A 348 11.39 -4.07 11.06
C ARG A 348 12.64 -3.23 10.79
N ASP A 349 13.50 -3.14 11.79
CA ASP A 349 14.80 -2.48 11.62
C ASP A 349 15.71 -3.30 10.68
N LYS A 350 16.35 -2.65 9.71
CA LYS A 350 17.18 -3.33 8.69
C LYS A 350 18.39 -4.03 9.31
N ALA A 351 19.12 -3.33 10.19
CA ALA A 351 20.40 -3.78 10.72
C ALA A 351 20.24 -4.86 11.80
N SER A 352 19.41 -4.59 12.81
CA SER A 352 19.14 -5.50 13.93
C SER A 352 18.15 -6.61 13.58
N LYS A 353 17.34 -6.44 12.52
CA LYS A 353 16.28 -7.38 12.11
C LYS A 353 15.17 -7.54 13.16
N VAL A 354 15.11 -6.62 14.13
CA VAL A 354 14.13 -6.63 15.21
C VAL A 354 12.84 -5.99 14.75
N TRP A 355 11.74 -6.67 15.02
CA TRP A 355 10.38 -6.15 14.84
C TRP A 355 9.94 -5.38 16.08
N ARG A 356 9.24 -4.27 15.86
CA ARG A 356 8.60 -3.45 16.90
C ARG A 356 7.17 -3.17 16.50
N GLN A 357 6.31 -3.02 17.50
CA GLN A 357 4.90 -2.69 17.34
C GLN A 357 4.60 -1.39 18.07
N THR A 358 3.67 -0.60 17.52
CA THR A 358 3.14 0.60 18.15
C THR A 358 1.64 0.64 17.88
N TYR A 359 0.84 0.52 18.93
CA TYR A 359 -0.60 0.78 18.85
C TYR A 359 -0.81 2.28 18.71
N THR A 360 -1.50 2.70 17.66
CA THR A 360 -1.92 4.09 17.54
C THR A 360 -3.23 4.28 18.33
N PRO A 361 -3.56 5.52 18.75
CA PRO A 361 -4.84 5.77 19.41
C PRO A 361 -6.00 5.88 18.40
N PHE A 362 -5.79 5.54 17.12
CA PHE A 362 -6.75 5.77 16.05
C PHE A 362 -7.56 4.50 15.80
N LEU A 363 -8.88 4.66 15.73
CA LEU A 363 -9.77 3.59 15.32
C LEU A 363 -9.75 3.48 13.80
N GLU A 364 -9.82 2.26 13.30
CA GLU A 364 -9.91 1.99 11.86
C GLU A 364 -11.38 1.96 11.38
N ARG A 365 -12.32 1.46 12.21
CA ARG A 365 -13.78 1.47 11.96
C ARG A 365 -14.21 1.01 10.55
N SER A 366 -13.68 -0.13 10.11
CA SER A 366 -14.08 -0.86 8.90
C SER A 366 -13.78 -0.18 7.56
N ALA A 367 -12.73 0.66 7.50
CA ALA A 367 -12.09 1.11 6.26
C ALA A 367 -10.56 1.04 6.44
N ARG A 368 -9.87 0.32 5.56
CA ARG A 368 -8.42 0.11 5.69
C ARG A 368 -7.68 1.41 5.40
N GLY A 369 -6.50 1.54 6.00
CA GLY A 369 -5.59 2.64 5.73
C GLY A 369 -4.48 2.27 4.75
N ASP A 370 -3.95 3.29 4.07
CA ASP A 370 -2.73 3.18 3.29
C ASP A 370 -1.59 3.92 4.00
N ILE A 371 -0.41 3.30 4.10
CA ILE A 371 0.78 3.87 4.75
C ILE A 371 1.83 4.20 3.70
N ALA A 372 2.39 5.40 3.76
CA ALA A 372 3.43 5.83 2.83
C ALA A 372 4.51 6.63 3.57
N VAL A 373 5.63 6.84 2.88
CA VAL A 373 6.85 7.44 3.44
C VAL A 373 7.33 8.62 2.59
N ASP A 374 7.74 9.72 3.24
CA ASP A 374 8.33 10.89 2.56
C ASP A 374 9.84 10.71 2.30
N SER A 375 10.48 11.68 1.65
CA SER A 375 11.92 11.66 1.38
C SER A 375 12.82 11.72 2.63
N ARG A 376 12.24 11.99 3.82
CA ARG A 376 12.92 12.07 5.12
C ARG A 376 12.61 10.86 5.99
N ASP A 377 11.97 9.84 5.41
CA ASP A 377 11.52 8.63 6.07
C ASP A 377 10.46 8.86 7.17
N ASN A 378 9.74 9.99 7.15
CA ASN A 378 8.56 10.17 7.99
C ASN A 378 7.38 9.40 7.41
N LEU A 379 6.49 8.92 8.29
CA LEU A 379 5.34 8.12 7.91
C LEU A 379 4.06 8.94 7.87
N TYR A 380 3.23 8.61 6.90
CA TYR A 380 1.92 9.17 6.66
C TYR A 380 0.94 8.02 6.49
N VAL A 381 -0.20 8.10 7.15
CA VAL A 381 -1.33 7.20 6.92
C VAL A 381 -2.50 8.04 6.45
N VAL A 382 -3.19 7.54 5.43
CA VAL A 382 -4.50 8.05 5.03
C VAL A 382 -5.48 6.91 5.19
N SER A 383 -6.51 7.13 6.01
CA SER A 383 -7.51 6.10 6.31
C SER A 383 -8.92 6.68 6.25
N GLY A 384 -9.87 5.83 5.84
CA GLY A 384 -11.29 6.13 5.98
C GLY A 384 -11.80 5.81 7.39
N ASP A 385 -13.03 6.25 7.67
CA ASP A 385 -13.87 5.77 8.76
C ASP A 385 -15.25 5.50 8.16
N SER A 386 -15.57 4.22 7.91
CA SER A 386 -16.83 3.82 7.27
C SER A 386 -18.07 4.21 8.07
N SER A 387 -17.93 4.38 9.39
CA SER A 387 -19.04 4.75 10.28
C SER A 387 -19.35 6.24 10.24
N THR A 388 -18.32 7.08 10.20
CA THR A 388 -18.48 8.55 10.20
C THR A 388 -18.35 9.17 8.81
N ARG A 389 -17.91 8.40 7.81
CA ARG A 389 -17.66 8.82 6.43
C ARG A 389 -16.61 9.93 6.34
N LYS A 390 -15.67 9.90 7.27
CA LYS A 390 -14.56 10.85 7.35
C LYS A 390 -13.29 10.18 6.88
N LEU A 391 -12.38 10.99 6.38
CA LEU A 391 -11.02 10.62 6.04
C LEU A 391 -10.09 11.28 7.05
N HIS A 392 -9.06 10.56 7.45
CA HIS A 392 -8.04 11.02 8.38
C HIS A 392 -6.67 11.02 7.71
N ILE A 393 -5.84 12.00 8.06
CA ILE A 393 -4.40 11.99 7.76
C ILE A 393 -3.67 11.90 9.10
N GLN A 394 -2.87 10.85 9.29
CA GLN A 394 -2.03 10.67 10.47
C GLN A 394 -0.56 10.65 10.10
N THR A 395 0.29 11.08 11.04
CA THR A 395 1.73 11.23 10.78
C THR A 395 2.58 10.76 11.96
N ALA A 396 3.76 10.22 11.69
CA ALA A 396 4.79 9.94 12.69
C ALA A 396 6.19 10.28 12.14
N SER A 397 7.05 10.83 12.98
CA SER A 397 8.40 11.25 12.57
C SER A 397 9.42 10.13 12.67
N LYS A 398 10.38 10.09 11.75
CA LYS A 398 11.56 9.24 11.90
C LYS A 398 12.40 9.62 13.12
N ALA A 399 12.46 10.92 13.44
CA ALA A 399 13.24 11.42 14.57
C ALA A 399 12.76 10.87 15.93
N SER A 400 11.48 10.51 16.07
CA SER A 400 10.95 9.80 17.25
C SER A 400 11.15 8.28 17.21
N GLY A 401 11.62 7.73 16.09
CA GLY A 401 11.53 6.31 15.79
C GLY A 401 10.10 5.86 15.51
N TRP A 402 9.28 6.75 14.94
CA TRP A 402 7.88 6.57 14.56
C TRP A 402 6.93 6.24 15.71
N THR A 403 7.15 6.83 16.88
CA THR A 403 6.33 6.61 18.08
C THR A 403 5.39 7.78 18.41
N ASP A 404 5.51 8.90 17.71
CA ASP A 404 4.81 10.16 17.96
C ASP A 404 3.58 10.36 17.06
N TRP A 405 2.80 9.31 16.81
CA TRP A 405 1.64 9.35 15.93
C TRP A 405 0.62 10.44 16.30
N VAL A 406 0.25 11.28 15.33
CA VAL A 406 -0.75 12.36 15.50
C VAL A 406 -1.68 12.44 14.29
N ILE A 407 -2.98 12.67 14.53
CA ILE A 407 -3.93 13.08 13.47
C ILE A 407 -3.62 14.52 13.09
N ARG A 408 -3.30 14.76 11.81
CA ARG A 408 -3.08 16.10 11.26
C ARG A 408 -4.30 16.67 10.57
N TYR A 409 -5.19 15.82 10.08
CA TYR A 409 -6.42 16.26 9.42
C TYR A 409 -7.54 15.25 9.61
N THR A 410 -8.77 15.77 9.66
CA THR A 410 -10.00 14.98 9.57
C THR A 410 -10.96 15.72 8.65
N SER A 411 -11.45 15.04 7.62
CA SER A 411 -12.35 15.62 6.64
C SER A 411 -13.77 15.83 7.20
N PRO A 412 -14.60 16.63 6.51
CA PRO A 412 -16.05 16.49 6.59
C PRO A 412 -16.51 15.06 6.25
N ALA A 413 -17.75 14.72 6.63
CA ALA A 413 -18.36 13.41 6.43
C ALA A 413 -18.79 13.15 4.97
N ILE A 414 -17.84 13.19 4.04
CA ILE A 414 -18.07 13.13 2.59
C ILE A 414 -17.30 12.02 1.87
N TYR A 415 -16.35 11.35 2.54
CA TYR A 415 -15.51 10.33 1.92
C TYR A 415 -15.91 8.95 2.40
N TYR A 416 -15.75 7.97 1.52
CA TYR A 416 -16.02 6.56 1.80
C TYR A 416 -15.12 5.74 0.90
N SER A 417 -14.75 4.54 1.35
CA SER A 417 -13.70 3.67 0.80
C SER A 417 -12.30 3.89 1.39
N ASP A 418 -11.39 2.98 1.06
CA ASP A 418 -9.98 2.98 1.43
C ASP A 418 -9.22 3.99 0.54
N PRO A 419 -8.70 5.11 1.09
CA PRO A 419 -7.95 6.08 0.29
C PRO A 419 -6.63 5.48 -0.21
N LEU A 420 -6.23 5.81 -1.44
CA LEU A 420 -5.00 5.26 -2.06
C LEU A 420 -3.98 6.37 -2.22
N ILE A 421 -2.82 6.23 -1.58
CA ILE A 421 -1.74 7.21 -1.64
C ILE A 421 -0.95 7.01 -2.94
N ASP A 422 -0.49 8.12 -3.55
CA ASP A 422 0.54 8.09 -4.57
C ASP A 422 1.92 8.02 -3.90
N HIS A 423 2.36 6.80 -3.59
CA HIS A 423 3.59 6.52 -2.86
C HIS A 423 4.82 7.18 -3.51
N GLN A 424 4.89 7.14 -4.84
CA GLN A 424 6.01 7.74 -5.60
C GLN A 424 6.05 9.25 -5.46
N ARG A 425 4.90 9.92 -5.47
CA ARG A 425 4.84 11.38 -5.32
C ARG A 425 5.20 11.83 -3.90
N LEU A 426 4.79 11.08 -2.87
CA LEU A 426 5.20 11.39 -1.51
C LEU A 426 6.72 11.22 -1.34
N LYS A 427 7.26 10.07 -1.76
CA LYS A 427 8.69 9.75 -1.64
C LYS A 427 9.57 10.69 -2.46
N GLY A 428 9.17 11.03 -3.68
CA GLY A 428 9.98 11.81 -4.62
C GLY A 428 9.78 13.33 -4.55
N GLN A 429 8.61 13.80 -4.07
CA GLN A 429 8.23 15.22 -4.14
C GLN A 429 7.76 15.80 -2.80
N ASN A 430 7.69 15.01 -1.72
CA ASN A 430 7.14 15.43 -0.43
C ASN A 430 5.72 16.00 -0.57
N VAL A 431 4.92 15.40 -1.46
CA VAL A 431 3.50 15.71 -1.62
C VAL A 431 2.69 14.46 -1.35
N LEU A 432 1.95 14.46 -0.24
CA LEU A 432 0.95 13.44 0.07
C LEU A 432 -0.24 13.66 -0.86
N SER A 433 -0.27 12.91 -1.96
CA SER A 433 -1.37 12.91 -2.92
C SER A 433 -2.16 11.62 -2.77
N PHE A 434 -3.49 11.68 -2.74
CA PHE A 434 -4.29 10.47 -2.60
C PHE A 434 -5.62 10.53 -3.34
N PHE A 435 -6.04 9.37 -3.83
CA PHE A 435 -7.31 9.08 -4.47
C PHE A 435 -8.39 8.84 -3.40
N ALA A 436 -9.50 9.58 -3.45
CA ALA A 436 -10.56 9.52 -2.44
C ALA A 436 -11.96 9.61 -3.07
N PRO A 437 -12.69 8.48 -3.19
CA PRO A 437 -14.09 8.46 -3.57
C PRO A 437 -14.99 9.15 -2.54
N ARG A 438 -15.99 9.90 -3.00
CA ARG A 438 -17.01 10.48 -2.13
C ARG A 438 -18.11 9.48 -1.81
N TYR A 439 -18.64 9.57 -0.58
CA TYR A 439 -19.79 8.80 -0.14
C TYR A 439 -21.06 9.17 -0.92
N GLY A 440 -21.79 8.17 -1.41
CA GLY A 440 -23.16 8.32 -1.92
C GLY A 440 -23.31 9.13 -3.21
N GLY A 441 -22.21 9.58 -3.81
CA GLY A 441 -22.17 10.22 -5.12
C GLY A 441 -21.30 9.43 -6.08
N SER A 442 -21.00 9.98 -7.25
CA SER A 442 -20.09 9.40 -8.26
C SER A 442 -18.79 10.19 -8.40
N GLN A 443 -18.53 11.09 -7.47
CA GLN A 443 -17.36 11.95 -7.51
C GLN A 443 -16.17 11.25 -6.85
N ILE A 444 -15.03 11.29 -7.54
CA ILE A 444 -13.74 10.88 -7.01
C ILE A 444 -12.85 12.12 -6.99
N ASP A 445 -12.29 12.42 -5.82
CA ASP A 445 -11.35 13.51 -5.64
C ASP A 445 -9.92 12.97 -5.62
N VAL A 446 -8.97 13.80 -6.02
CA VAL A 446 -7.55 13.66 -5.67
C VAL A 446 -7.14 14.87 -4.86
N GLN A 447 -6.68 14.63 -3.63
CA GLN A 447 -6.18 15.69 -2.75
C GLN A 447 -4.67 15.69 -2.75
N ASP A 448 -4.07 16.89 -2.76
CA ASP A 448 -2.63 17.11 -2.69
C ASP A 448 -2.29 17.92 -1.45
N TRP A 449 -1.39 17.39 -0.62
CA TRP A 449 -0.93 18.01 0.62
C TRP A 449 0.59 18.14 0.59
N THR A 450 1.11 19.34 0.84
CA THR A 450 2.55 19.51 1.06
C THR A 450 2.89 19.01 2.46
N VAL A 451 3.94 18.21 2.58
CA VAL A 451 4.39 17.73 3.89
C VAL A 451 5.61 18.50 4.36
N THR A 452 5.57 18.98 5.60
CA THR A 452 6.60 19.85 6.20
C THR A 452 7.00 19.32 7.57
N GLY A 453 8.28 19.43 7.92
CA GLY A 453 8.79 18.94 9.19
C GLY A 453 9.39 17.52 9.09
N GLY A 454 10.34 17.26 10.00
CA GLY A 454 11.30 16.17 9.95
C GLY A 454 12.68 16.71 10.26
#